data_AF-A0A8W8LVD4-F1
#
_entry.id   AF-A0A8W8LVD4-F1
#
_cell.length_a   1.000
_cell.length_b   1.000
_cell.length_c   1.000
_cell.angle_alpha   90.00
_cell.angle_beta   90.00
_cell.angle_gamma   90.00
#
_symmetry.space_group_name_H-M   'P 1'
#
loop_
_entity.id
_entity.type
_entity.pdbx_description
1 polymer ?
#
loop_
_entity_poly.entity_id
_entity_poly.type
_entity_poly.pdbx_seq_one_letter_code
_entity_poly.pdbx_strand_id
1 'polypeptide(L)'
;MASSEKIRRTDKILDERKYDKGKLVHAILTLCYDMDTKSPVLLAPLKMNVCNAATSKGTTFSKAFCDTEPYDECYMFGDMFLDGVEVLSNYIENNSLPKDRQWLFVFQKLLDFLNGNRSINLPDTQGFESMSETERTVIVANHLLGKLGTSSCFMIDKNFGRRKQENCFCGEESCKMTGEYGDTTIGNVEVWHGNLDVIVNSDLAVVEPLDEDSENGSDGNSAVEHCLQRNHQIIAQTIVFSFFQKKRHPERNNFLTPCISIRSTELRVMLYDSEHDVLLESSSVPLFNNDSSLEFSLQAILVCWLTVNYKYFCSGLCEEYQQHKSNFFVHVKEKIQIYEEELSLGNVGNSQLNEQKLLQRPSNVVRSKDLRDATSGLYLCLARVSQSDCSDKRYCGLAN
;
A
#
# COMPACT_ATOMS: atom_id res chain seq x y z
N MET A 1 -12.52 -49.19 0.58
CA MET A 1 -11.85 -48.25 1.50
C MET A 1 -11.60 -46.97 0.74
N ALA A 2 -12.07 -45.85 1.29
CA ALA A 2 -12.31 -44.59 0.60
C ALA A 2 -11.03 -43.93 0.05
N SER A 3 -11.13 -43.43 -1.18
CA SER A 3 -10.23 -42.47 -1.79
C SER A 3 -10.31 -41.16 -1.02
N SER A 4 -9.23 -40.74 -0.37
CA SER A 4 -9.16 -39.40 0.22
C SER A 4 -9.04 -38.38 -0.91
N GLU A 5 -10.10 -37.59 -1.11
CA GLU A 5 -10.08 -36.44 -1.99
C GLU A 5 -9.01 -35.46 -1.51
N LYS A 6 -8.10 -35.08 -2.42
CA LYS A 6 -7.19 -33.96 -2.20
C LYS A 6 -8.01 -32.67 -2.20
N ILE A 7 -8.51 -32.29 -1.03
CA ILE A 7 -9.17 -31.00 -0.78
C ILE A 7 -8.24 -29.89 -1.30
N ARG A 8 -8.69 -29.07 -2.26
CA ARG A 8 -7.89 -27.95 -2.76
C ARG A 8 -7.68 -26.98 -1.61
N ARG A 9 -6.50 -26.33 -1.56
CA ARG A 9 -6.16 -25.36 -0.49
C ARG A 9 -7.26 -24.30 -0.31
N THR A 10 -7.88 -23.87 -1.40
CA THR A 10 -9.04 -22.96 -1.44
C THR A 10 -10.27 -23.46 -0.71
N ASP A 11 -10.59 -24.76 -0.78
CA ASP A 11 -11.75 -25.34 -0.09
C ASP A 11 -11.54 -25.35 1.43
N LYS A 12 -10.29 -25.54 1.89
CA LYS A 12 -9.93 -25.48 3.33
C LYS A 12 -10.08 -24.09 3.96
N ILE A 13 -9.92 -23.02 3.18
CA ILE A 13 -9.99 -21.63 3.69
C ILE A 13 -11.44 -21.20 3.96
N LEU A 14 -12.40 -21.81 3.27
CA LEU A 14 -13.81 -21.51 3.45
C LEU A 14 -14.41 -22.14 4.72
N ASP A 15 -13.88 -23.29 5.16
CA ASP A 15 -14.46 -24.12 6.23
C ASP A 15 -13.96 -23.78 7.66
N GLU A 16 -12.83 -23.07 7.84
CA GLU A 16 -12.27 -22.76 9.17
C GLU A 16 -12.05 -21.25 9.40
N ARG A 17 -13.13 -20.44 9.33
CA ARG A 17 -13.05 -19.00 9.60
C ARG A 17 -12.76 -18.74 11.09
N LYS A 18 -11.66 -18.05 11.38
CA LYS A 18 -11.25 -17.64 12.75
C LYS A 18 -11.53 -16.17 13.05
N TYR A 19 -12.18 -15.47 12.13
CA TYR A 19 -12.59 -14.08 12.30
C TYR A 19 -14.11 -13.97 12.39
N ASP A 20 -14.58 -12.91 13.04
CA ASP A 20 -16.01 -12.61 13.17
C ASP A 20 -16.53 -12.00 11.86
N LYS A 21 -17.39 -12.74 11.14
CA LYS A 21 -17.98 -12.30 9.88
C LYS A 21 -18.81 -11.01 10.06
N GLY A 22 -19.55 -10.87 11.16
CA GLY A 22 -20.37 -9.69 11.43
C GLY A 22 -19.52 -8.44 11.62
N LYS A 23 -18.41 -8.55 12.38
CA LYS A 23 -17.45 -7.45 12.55
C LYS A 23 -16.74 -7.09 11.24
N LEU A 24 -16.42 -8.09 10.39
CA LEU A 24 -15.84 -7.84 9.08
C LEU A 24 -16.81 -7.09 8.16
N VAL A 25 -18.08 -7.52 8.09
CA VAL A 25 -19.12 -6.82 7.33
C VAL A 25 -19.28 -5.38 7.82
N HIS A 26 -19.33 -5.18 9.14
CA HIS A 26 -19.40 -3.83 9.71
C HIS A 26 -18.20 -2.97 9.30
N ALA A 27 -16.98 -3.52 9.34
CA ALA A 27 -15.78 -2.81 8.89
C ALA A 27 -15.83 -2.45 7.39
N ILE A 28 -16.34 -3.35 6.53
CA ILE A 28 -16.54 -3.05 5.10
C ILE A 28 -17.54 -1.90 4.93
N LEU A 29 -18.65 -1.90 5.68
CA LEU A 29 -19.65 -0.84 5.62
C LEU A 29 -19.07 0.52 6.02
N THR A 30 -18.17 0.59 6.99
CA THR A 30 -17.50 1.87 7.35
C THR A 30 -16.63 2.45 6.22
N LEU A 31 -16.29 1.66 5.20
CA LEU A 31 -15.57 2.14 4.02
C LEU A 31 -16.51 2.63 2.92
N CYS A 32 -17.79 2.22 2.95
CA CYS A 32 -18.73 2.41 1.84
C CYS A 32 -19.94 3.29 2.19
N TYR A 33 -20.26 3.45 3.48
CA TYR A 33 -21.41 4.22 3.94
C TYR A 33 -21.07 5.01 5.22
N ASP A 34 -21.67 6.18 5.33
CA ASP A 34 -21.76 6.91 6.60
C ASP A 34 -22.80 6.22 7.50
N MET A 35 -22.34 5.74 8.66
CA MET A 35 -23.14 4.92 9.57
C MET A 35 -23.07 5.54 10.97
N ASP A 36 -24.22 5.76 11.60
CA ASP A 36 -24.32 6.38 12.95
C ASP A 36 -23.55 5.63 14.07
N THR A 37 -23.12 4.39 13.82
CA THR A 37 -22.60 3.48 14.85
C THR A 37 -21.08 3.41 14.96
N LYS A 38 -20.34 3.84 13.93
CA LYS A 38 -18.88 3.99 13.94
C LYS A 38 -18.44 4.99 12.89
N SER A 39 -17.32 5.66 13.15
CA SER A 39 -16.75 6.62 12.22
C SER A 39 -16.45 5.99 10.85
N PRO A 40 -17.04 6.51 9.77
CA PRO A 40 -16.67 6.11 8.42
C PRO A 40 -15.23 6.50 8.10
N VAL A 41 -14.63 5.81 7.14
CA VAL A 41 -13.36 6.25 6.54
C VAL A 41 -13.70 7.14 5.36
N LEU A 42 -13.48 8.43 5.54
CA LEU A 42 -13.75 9.46 4.54
C LEU A 42 -12.46 9.87 3.85
N LEU A 43 -12.56 10.43 2.65
CA LEU A 43 -11.50 11.07 1.91
C LEU A 43 -11.89 12.53 1.68
N ALA A 44 -11.12 13.44 2.26
CA ALA A 44 -11.27 14.88 2.05
C ALA A 44 -10.35 15.31 0.90
N PRO A 45 -10.88 15.92 -0.17
CA PRO A 45 -10.04 16.58 -1.15
C PRO A 45 -9.40 17.82 -0.54
N LEU A 46 -8.13 18.05 -0.86
CA LEU A 46 -7.33 19.16 -0.34
C LEU A 46 -6.91 20.09 -1.47
N LYS A 47 -6.99 21.39 -1.20
CA LYS A 47 -6.52 22.46 -2.07
C LYS A 47 -5.32 23.16 -1.44
N MET A 48 -4.28 23.37 -2.24
CA MET A 48 -3.06 24.07 -1.83
C MET A 48 -3.21 25.58 -2.00
N ASN A 49 -3.04 26.29 -0.88
CA ASN A 49 -3.02 27.75 -0.87
C ASN A 49 -1.64 28.28 -1.22
N VAL A 50 -0.59 27.64 -0.72
CA VAL A 50 0.81 27.98 -1.02
C VAL A 50 1.72 26.79 -0.72
N CYS A 51 2.79 26.62 -1.50
CA CYS A 51 3.83 25.64 -1.19
C CYS A 51 5.23 26.08 -1.65
N ASN A 52 6.27 25.44 -1.11
CA ASN A 52 7.67 25.69 -1.47
C ASN A 52 8.24 24.68 -2.48
N ALA A 53 7.37 24.03 -3.25
CA ALA A 53 7.73 22.99 -4.23
C ALA A 53 8.58 23.51 -5.40
N ALA A 54 8.43 24.79 -5.77
CA ALA A 54 9.11 25.40 -6.90
C ALA A 54 10.16 26.46 -6.50
N THR A 55 10.62 26.46 -5.24
CA THR A 55 11.65 27.42 -4.80
C THR A 55 12.93 27.30 -5.62
N SER A 56 13.67 28.41 -5.75
CA SER A 56 14.90 28.46 -6.56
C SER A 56 15.96 27.43 -6.13
N LYS A 57 16.02 27.13 -4.84
CA LYS A 57 16.75 25.98 -4.29
C LYS A 57 15.73 24.86 -4.04
N GLY A 58 16.04 23.62 -4.43
CA GLY A 58 15.22 22.48 -4.06
C GLY A 58 15.15 22.32 -2.54
N THR A 59 14.13 21.61 -2.10
CA THR A 59 13.70 21.56 -0.70
C THR A 59 13.60 20.12 -0.25
N THR A 60 14.24 19.79 0.88
CA THR A 60 14.14 18.44 1.45
C THR A 60 12.74 18.19 1.99
N PHE A 61 12.25 16.94 2.03
CA PHE A 61 10.93 16.61 2.58
C PHE A 61 10.73 17.12 4.02
N SER A 62 11.77 17.02 4.86
CA SER A 62 11.77 17.55 6.23
C SER A 62 11.67 19.08 6.33
N LYS A 63 11.79 19.79 5.21
CA LYS A 63 11.64 21.25 5.07
C LYS A 63 10.56 21.62 4.07
N ALA A 64 9.83 20.63 3.55
CA ALA A 64 8.71 20.88 2.67
C ALA A 64 7.66 21.68 3.45
N PHE A 65 7.04 22.62 2.77
CA PHE A 65 5.97 23.44 3.31
C PHE A 65 4.86 23.50 2.27
N CYS A 66 3.65 23.20 2.71
CA CYS A 66 2.46 23.29 1.90
C CYS A 66 1.26 23.57 2.79
N ASP A 67 0.70 24.77 2.69
CA ASP A 67 -0.54 25.11 3.37
C ASP A 67 -1.73 24.63 2.54
N THR A 68 -2.65 23.90 3.19
CA THR A 68 -3.81 23.30 2.53
C THR A 68 -5.11 23.58 3.26
N GLU A 69 -6.18 23.70 2.47
CA GLU A 69 -7.56 23.78 2.95
C GLU A 69 -8.37 22.60 2.37
N PRO A 70 -9.23 21.94 3.16
CA PRO A 70 -10.14 20.95 2.62
C PRO A 70 -11.25 21.62 1.80
N TYR A 71 -11.78 20.90 0.82
CA TYR A 71 -13.09 21.24 0.25
C TYR A 71 -14.22 20.84 1.23
N ASP A 72 -15.42 21.36 0.99
CA ASP A 72 -16.59 21.07 1.84
C ASP A 72 -17.09 19.64 1.66
N GLU A 73 -16.88 19.07 0.47
CA GLU A 73 -17.26 17.71 0.12
C GLU A 73 -16.25 16.67 0.63
N CYS A 74 -16.76 15.49 1.02
CA CYS A 74 -15.96 14.32 1.38
C CYS A 74 -16.49 13.09 0.63
N TYR A 75 -15.60 12.11 0.43
CA TYR A 75 -15.91 10.86 -0.28
C TYR A 75 -15.74 9.64 0.61
N MET A 76 -16.42 8.55 0.27
CA MET A 76 -16.18 7.29 0.97
C MET A 76 -14.85 6.70 0.49
N PHE A 77 -14.06 6.16 1.42
CA PHE A 77 -12.78 5.54 1.06
C PHE A 77 -12.94 4.41 0.02
N GLY A 78 -14.02 3.63 0.14
CA GLY A 78 -14.36 2.54 -0.77
C GLY A 78 -14.58 2.97 -2.21
N ASP A 79 -14.97 4.23 -2.46
CA ASP A 79 -15.24 4.74 -3.81
C ASP A 79 -13.96 4.80 -4.66
N MET A 80 -12.78 4.91 -4.04
CA MET A 80 -11.50 4.86 -4.74
C MET A 80 -11.04 3.43 -5.05
N PHE A 81 -11.67 2.43 -4.43
CA PHE A 81 -11.24 1.03 -4.45
C PHE A 81 -12.38 0.07 -4.83
N LEU A 82 -13.20 0.45 -5.81
CA LEU A 82 -14.42 -0.29 -6.19
C LEU A 82 -14.16 -1.76 -6.50
N ASP A 83 -13.09 -2.08 -7.23
CA ASP A 83 -12.73 -3.46 -7.56
C ASP A 83 -12.44 -4.30 -6.30
N GLY A 84 -11.76 -3.71 -5.31
CA GLY A 84 -11.49 -4.36 -4.02
C GLY A 84 -12.74 -4.54 -3.17
N VAL A 85 -13.63 -3.53 -3.16
CA VAL A 85 -14.94 -3.60 -2.48
C VAL A 85 -15.84 -4.66 -3.14
N GLU A 86 -15.80 -4.79 -4.46
CA GLU A 86 -16.55 -5.81 -5.19
C GLU A 86 -16.06 -7.22 -4.83
N VAL A 87 -14.75 -7.43 -4.73
CA VAL A 87 -14.17 -8.70 -4.27
C VAL A 87 -14.68 -9.06 -2.86
N LEU A 88 -14.68 -8.10 -1.95
CA LEU A 88 -15.16 -8.30 -0.58
C LEU A 88 -16.66 -8.62 -0.56
N SER A 89 -17.47 -7.86 -1.29
CA SER A 89 -18.93 -8.01 -1.35
C SER A 89 -19.32 -9.38 -1.91
N ASN A 90 -18.73 -9.77 -3.05
CA ASN A 90 -18.93 -11.07 -3.68
C ASN A 90 -18.60 -12.24 -2.73
N TYR A 91 -17.54 -12.10 -1.94
CA TYR A 91 -17.18 -13.12 -0.95
C TYR A 91 -18.16 -13.17 0.22
N ILE A 92 -18.58 -12.02 0.75
CA ILE A 92 -19.47 -11.94 1.90
C ILE A 92 -20.87 -12.48 1.57
N GLU A 93 -21.41 -12.09 0.42
CA GLU A 93 -22.76 -12.42 -0.03
C GLU A 93 -22.84 -13.87 -0.53
N ASN A 94 -21.90 -14.24 -1.40
CA ASN A 94 -22.03 -15.44 -2.22
C ASN A 94 -20.94 -16.49 -1.96
N ASN A 95 -19.99 -16.22 -1.05
CA ASN A 95 -18.75 -17.01 -0.89
C ASN A 95 -17.97 -17.15 -2.21
N SER A 96 -18.15 -16.18 -3.11
CA SER A 96 -17.50 -16.18 -4.41
C SER A 96 -16.05 -15.72 -4.26
N LEU A 97 -15.13 -16.44 -4.90
CA LEU A 97 -13.71 -16.09 -4.94
C LEU A 97 -13.39 -15.41 -6.29
N PRO A 98 -12.41 -14.49 -6.33
CA PRO A 98 -11.96 -13.90 -7.59
C PRO A 98 -11.53 -14.96 -8.58
N LYS A 99 -11.92 -14.79 -9.86
CA LYS A 99 -11.52 -15.69 -10.95
C LYS A 99 -10.14 -15.34 -11.48
N ASP A 100 -9.78 -14.06 -11.50
CA ASP A 100 -8.44 -13.64 -11.86
C ASP A 100 -7.41 -14.16 -10.84
N ARG A 101 -6.28 -14.66 -11.35
CA ARG A 101 -5.28 -15.32 -10.52
C ARG A 101 -4.55 -14.35 -9.59
N GLN A 102 -4.28 -13.13 -10.04
CA GLN A 102 -3.60 -12.12 -9.23
C GLN A 102 -4.54 -11.60 -8.14
N TRP A 103 -5.79 -11.33 -8.49
CA TRP A 103 -6.81 -10.90 -7.53
C TRP A 103 -7.09 -11.98 -6.49
N LEU A 104 -7.18 -13.25 -6.91
CA LEU A 104 -7.34 -14.37 -5.98
C LEU A 104 -6.14 -14.47 -5.03
N PHE A 105 -4.92 -14.27 -5.52
CA PHE A 105 -3.72 -14.31 -4.69
C PHE A 105 -3.71 -13.19 -3.64
N VAL A 106 -4.03 -11.96 -4.04
CA VAL A 106 -4.11 -10.81 -3.12
C VAL A 106 -5.26 -10.98 -2.12
N PHE A 107 -6.40 -11.49 -2.55
CA PHE A 107 -7.51 -11.79 -1.66
C PHE A 107 -7.15 -12.92 -0.67
N GLN A 108 -6.39 -13.92 -1.13
CA GLN A 108 -5.90 -14.98 -0.25
C GLN A 108 -5.00 -14.44 0.86
N LYS A 109 -4.17 -13.43 0.59
CA LYS A 109 -3.35 -12.77 1.61
C LYS A 109 -4.21 -12.15 2.71
N LEU A 110 -5.32 -11.49 2.35
CA LEU A 110 -6.27 -10.98 3.32
C LEU A 110 -6.87 -12.11 4.17
N LEU A 111 -7.37 -13.19 3.54
CA LEU A 111 -7.98 -14.30 4.28
C LEU A 111 -6.97 -15.00 5.19
N ASP A 112 -5.73 -15.21 4.74
CA ASP A 112 -4.66 -15.78 5.55
C ASP A 112 -4.34 -14.89 6.75
N PHE A 113 -4.33 -13.57 6.56
CA PHE A 113 -4.13 -12.60 7.63
C PHE A 113 -5.28 -12.61 8.64
N LEU A 114 -6.53 -12.55 8.15
CA LEU A 114 -7.73 -12.56 8.99
C LEU A 114 -7.84 -13.83 9.83
N ASN A 115 -7.41 -14.97 9.29
CA ASN A 115 -7.38 -16.26 9.99
C ASN A 115 -6.11 -16.48 10.83
N GLY A 116 -5.14 -15.55 10.77
CA GLY A 116 -3.88 -15.61 11.50
C GLY A 116 -3.89 -14.85 12.82
N ASN A 117 -2.69 -14.67 13.39
CA ASN A 117 -2.48 -13.74 14.51
C ASN A 117 -2.44 -12.30 13.98
N ARG A 118 -3.36 -11.47 14.46
CA ARG A 118 -3.49 -10.05 14.11
C ARG A 118 -2.87 -9.12 15.15
N SER A 119 -2.28 -9.67 16.21
CA SER A 119 -1.68 -8.89 17.29
C SER A 119 -0.17 -8.77 17.11
N ILE A 120 0.36 -7.61 17.47
CA ILE A 120 1.80 -7.43 17.70
C ILE A 120 2.06 -7.79 19.16
N ASN A 121 2.89 -8.80 19.39
CA ASN A 121 3.45 -9.01 20.72
C ASN A 121 4.56 -7.99 20.91
N LEU A 122 4.61 -7.30 22.05
CA LEU A 122 5.75 -6.45 22.45
C LEU A 122 6.26 -6.95 23.80
N PRO A 123 7.54 -6.73 24.14
CA PRO A 123 8.05 -7.03 25.47
C PRO A 123 7.28 -6.24 26.54
N ASP A 124 6.96 -6.87 27.68
CA ASP A 124 6.19 -6.29 28.79
C ASP A 124 6.72 -4.94 29.33
N THR A 125 7.95 -4.57 28.99
CA THR A 125 8.62 -3.33 29.40
C THR A 125 8.56 -2.20 28.36
N GLN A 126 7.98 -2.42 27.18
CA GLN A 126 7.87 -1.44 26.09
C GLN A 126 6.44 -1.40 25.52
N GLY A 127 5.77 -0.25 25.65
CA GLY A 127 4.54 0.03 24.91
C GLY A 127 4.84 0.45 23.48
N PHE A 128 3.93 0.22 22.54
CA PHE A 128 4.07 0.64 21.13
C PHE A 128 4.32 2.17 21.01
N GLU A 129 3.72 2.95 21.91
CA GLU A 129 3.93 4.39 22.05
C GLU A 129 5.36 4.77 22.46
N SER A 130 6.03 3.92 23.24
CA SER A 130 7.40 4.16 23.73
C SER A 130 8.49 3.88 22.70
N MET A 131 8.12 3.22 21.60
CA MET A 131 9.02 2.98 20.47
C MET A 131 9.25 4.27 19.69
N SER A 132 10.38 4.37 19.01
CA SER A 132 10.54 5.45 18.02
C SER A 132 9.50 5.31 16.91
N GLU A 133 9.09 6.43 16.33
CA GLU A 133 8.13 6.47 15.21
C GLU A 133 8.59 5.55 14.06
N THR A 134 9.89 5.53 13.77
CA THR A 134 10.41 4.71 12.69
C THR A 134 10.38 3.21 13.05
N GLU A 135 10.61 2.85 14.32
CA GLU A 135 10.41 1.46 14.78
C GLU A 135 8.95 1.03 14.65
N ARG A 136 7.99 1.91 14.95
CA ARG A 136 6.55 1.65 14.72
C ARG A 136 6.27 1.42 13.24
N THR A 137 6.75 2.29 12.37
CA THR A 137 6.60 2.19 10.91
C THR A 137 7.15 0.86 10.39
N VAL A 138 8.34 0.45 10.87
CA VAL A 138 8.95 -0.82 10.50
C VAL A 138 8.15 -2.03 11.02
N ILE A 139 7.63 -1.99 12.25
CA ILE A 139 6.77 -3.03 12.78
C ILE A 139 5.50 -3.17 11.95
N VAL A 140 4.82 -2.07 11.64
CA VAL A 140 3.58 -2.09 10.84
C VAL A 140 3.87 -2.56 9.41
N ALA A 141 4.98 -2.14 8.81
CA ALA A 141 5.41 -2.66 7.51
C ALA A 141 5.62 -4.18 7.53
N ASN A 142 6.27 -4.71 8.57
CA ASN A 142 6.57 -6.14 8.69
C ASN A 142 5.33 -6.98 9.07
N HIS A 143 4.52 -6.50 10.03
CA HIS A 143 3.44 -7.25 10.63
C HIS A 143 2.09 -7.06 9.95
N LEU A 144 1.90 -5.99 9.18
CA LEU A 144 0.64 -5.69 8.49
C LEU A 144 0.85 -5.55 6.98
N LEU A 145 1.56 -4.52 6.52
CA LEU A 145 1.59 -4.14 5.10
C LEU A 145 2.23 -5.23 4.23
N GLY A 146 3.38 -5.77 4.62
CA GLY A 146 4.06 -6.84 3.90
C GLY A 146 3.30 -8.18 3.92
N LYS A 147 2.44 -8.41 4.93
CA LYS A 147 1.58 -9.61 4.97
C LYS A 147 0.35 -9.48 4.08
N LEU A 148 -0.16 -8.27 3.89
CA LEU A 148 -1.31 -7.97 3.03
C LEU A 148 -0.92 -7.74 1.56
N GLY A 149 0.33 -7.37 1.29
CA GLY A 149 0.85 -7.14 -0.05
C GLY A 149 1.15 -8.41 -0.84
N THR A 150 1.36 -8.24 -2.14
CA THR A 150 1.78 -9.32 -3.05
C THR A 150 3.16 -9.89 -2.71
N SER A 151 4.03 -9.06 -2.13
CA SER A 151 5.29 -9.46 -1.51
C SER A 151 5.38 -8.95 -0.08
N SER A 152 6.14 -9.68 0.74
CA SER A 152 6.54 -9.25 2.09
C SER A 152 7.81 -8.40 2.08
N CYS A 153 8.39 -8.14 0.91
CA CYS A 153 9.56 -7.30 0.76
C CYS A 153 9.20 -5.83 0.90
N PHE A 154 9.96 -5.13 1.72
CA PHE A 154 9.95 -3.68 1.83
C PHE A 154 11.37 -3.17 2.06
N MET A 155 11.62 -1.93 1.65
CA MET A 155 12.92 -1.28 1.82
C MET A 155 12.80 -0.25 2.94
N ILE A 156 13.70 -0.31 3.92
CA ILE A 156 13.81 0.64 5.04
C ILE A 156 14.94 1.62 4.71
N ASP A 157 14.78 2.90 5.05
CA ASP A 157 15.86 3.88 4.83
C ASP A 157 17.18 3.44 5.50
N LYS A 158 18.26 3.45 4.72
CA LYS A 158 19.61 3.09 5.17
C LYS A 158 20.17 4.03 6.24
N ASN A 159 19.65 5.26 6.34
CA ASN A 159 20.09 6.21 7.37
C ASN A 159 19.44 5.95 8.74
N PHE A 160 18.59 4.94 8.85
CA PHE A 160 18.05 4.49 10.13
C PHE A 160 19.17 4.17 11.13
N GLY A 161 19.17 4.87 12.27
CA GLY A 161 20.29 4.98 13.20
C GLY A 161 20.61 3.76 14.08
N ARG A 162 20.02 2.59 13.83
CA ARG A 162 20.35 1.35 14.57
C ARG A 162 21.09 0.35 13.68
N ARG A 163 21.91 -0.49 14.32
CA ARG A 163 22.62 -1.60 13.66
C ARG A 163 21.60 -2.41 12.87
N LYS A 164 21.90 -2.69 11.59
CA LYS A 164 21.11 -3.57 10.72
C LYS A 164 20.88 -4.90 11.47
N GLN A 165 19.67 -5.08 11.98
CA GLN A 165 19.26 -6.28 12.71
C GLN A 165 18.41 -7.15 11.80
N GLU A 166 18.63 -8.47 11.85
CA GLU A 166 17.81 -9.44 11.13
C GLU A 166 16.47 -9.71 11.84
N ASN A 167 16.39 -9.42 13.13
CA ASN A 167 15.21 -9.67 13.96
C ASN A 167 14.30 -8.44 14.00
N CYS A 168 13.01 -8.68 14.12
CA CYS A 168 12.00 -7.63 14.24
C CYS A 168 12.00 -6.99 15.64
N PHE A 169 11.52 -5.75 15.73
CA PHE A 169 11.41 -4.99 16.97
C PHE A 169 10.23 -5.41 17.86
N CYS A 170 9.42 -6.38 17.42
CA CYS A 170 8.29 -6.90 18.21
C CYS A 170 8.69 -7.78 19.40
N GLY A 171 9.97 -7.90 19.72
CA GLY A 171 10.41 -8.69 20.89
C GLY A 171 10.28 -10.20 20.77
N GLU A 172 9.68 -10.72 19.69
CA GLU A 172 9.71 -12.14 19.37
C GLU A 172 11.06 -12.51 18.74
N GLU A 173 11.89 -13.30 19.46
CA GLU A 173 13.23 -13.68 18.98
C GLU A 173 13.22 -14.42 17.62
N SER A 174 12.14 -15.15 17.34
CA SER A 174 11.94 -15.88 16.09
C SER A 174 11.38 -15.02 14.97
N CYS A 175 10.90 -13.80 15.25
CA CYS A 175 10.34 -12.92 14.25
C CYS A 175 11.47 -12.24 13.48
N LYS A 176 11.59 -12.60 12.19
CA LYS A 176 12.58 -12.02 11.28
C LYS A 176 11.98 -10.84 10.52
N MET A 177 12.83 -9.86 10.23
CA MET A 177 12.52 -8.80 9.29
C MET A 177 12.47 -9.36 7.88
N THR A 178 11.38 -9.10 7.15
CA THR A 178 11.27 -9.48 5.73
C THR A 178 11.71 -8.36 4.77
N GLY A 179 12.00 -7.17 5.32
CA GLY A 179 12.54 -6.03 4.60
C GLY A 179 14.06 -5.89 4.68
N GLU A 180 14.61 -5.03 3.83
CA GLU A 180 16.04 -4.75 3.75
C GLU A 180 16.33 -3.24 3.88
N TYR A 181 17.52 -2.89 4.38
CA TYR A 181 17.95 -1.50 4.47
C TYR A 181 18.56 -1.04 3.15
N GLY A 182 18.03 0.03 2.58
CA GLY A 182 18.42 0.52 1.26
C GLY A 182 18.29 2.04 1.10
N ASP A 183 18.65 2.53 -0.08
CA ASP A 183 18.52 3.94 -0.40
C ASP A 183 17.08 4.27 -0.81
N THR A 184 16.34 4.93 0.09
CA THR A 184 14.96 5.35 -0.13
C THR A 184 14.86 6.81 -0.58
N THR A 185 15.97 7.43 -0.98
CA THR A 185 15.93 8.81 -1.50
C THR A 185 15.09 8.87 -2.77
N ILE A 186 14.20 9.85 -2.86
CA ILE A 186 13.37 10.11 -4.03
C ILE A 186 13.28 11.60 -4.30
N GLY A 187 13.12 11.97 -5.56
CA GLY A 187 12.90 13.35 -5.99
C GLY A 187 14.00 13.85 -6.92
N ASN A 188 14.19 15.17 -6.91
CA ASN A 188 15.28 15.86 -7.61
C ASN A 188 15.72 17.06 -6.76
N VAL A 189 17.03 17.31 -6.69
CA VAL A 189 17.65 18.37 -5.86
C VAL A 189 17.22 19.79 -6.23
N GLU A 190 16.57 19.97 -7.37
CA GLU A 190 16.01 21.24 -7.81
C GLU A 190 14.58 21.48 -7.32
N VAL A 191 13.89 20.46 -6.82
CA VAL A 191 12.50 20.52 -6.34
C VAL A 191 12.38 19.80 -4.98
N TRP A 192 11.20 19.27 -4.62
CA TRP A 192 11.08 18.42 -3.44
C TRP A 192 11.84 17.09 -3.58
N HIS A 193 12.62 16.76 -2.56
CA HIS A 193 13.37 15.50 -2.51
C HIS A 193 13.66 15.05 -1.07
N GLY A 194 14.08 13.80 -0.88
CA GLY A 194 14.49 13.30 0.43
C GLY A 194 14.23 11.82 0.58
N ASN A 195 14.35 11.32 1.81
CA ASN A 195 14.14 9.91 2.12
C ASN A 195 12.66 9.64 2.40
N LEU A 196 12.20 8.47 1.97
CA LEU A 196 10.98 7.83 2.49
C LEU A 196 11.38 6.86 3.59
N ASP A 197 10.55 6.68 4.62
CA ASP A 197 10.91 5.82 5.75
C ASP A 197 10.91 4.34 5.37
N VAL A 198 9.82 3.91 4.71
CA VAL A 198 9.69 2.57 4.16
C VAL A 198 9.04 2.59 2.77
N ILE A 199 9.56 1.77 1.85
CA ILE A 199 8.94 1.51 0.54
C ILE A 199 8.49 0.06 0.47
N VAL A 200 7.19 -0.17 0.41
CA VAL A 200 6.59 -1.51 0.30
C VAL A 200 6.40 -1.87 -1.18
N ASN A 201 6.82 -3.08 -1.57
CA ASN A 201 6.72 -3.59 -2.94
C ASN A 201 7.35 -2.69 -4.03
N SER A 202 8.25 -1.76 -3.68
CA SER A 202 8.78 -0.71 -4.58
C SER A 202 7.72 0.27 -5.11
N ASP A 203 6.51 0.25 -4.54
CA ASP A 203 5.31 0.76 -5.19
C ASP A 203 4.36 1.53 -4.28
N LEU A 204 4.57 1.44 -2.96
CA LEU A 204 3.86 2.16 -1.92
C LEU A 204 4.88 2.80 -0.99
N ALA A 205 4.76 4.10 -0.76
CA ALA A 205 5.54 4.79 0.26
C ALA A 205 4.79 4.77 1.59
N VAL A 206 5.53 4.47 2.65
CA VAL A 206 5.07 4.53 4.03
C VAL A 206 5.97 5.53 4.73
N VAL A 207 5.34 6.54 5.31
CA VAL A 207 6.02 7.72 5.79
C VAL A 207 5.58 8.04 7.20
N GLU A 208 6.53 8.61 7.92
CA GLU A 208 6.38 9.09 9.26
C GLU A 208 5.89 10.54 9.22
N PRO A 209 4.77 10.86 9.90
CA PRO A 209 4.40 12.24 10.10
C PRO A 209 5.32 12.87 11.14
N LEU A 210 5.99 13.97 10.81
CA LEU A 210 6.60 14.83 11.84
C LEU A 210 5.48 15.42 12.72
N ASP A 211 5.55 15.20 14.03
CA ASP A 211 4.71 15.91 14.99
C ASP A 211 5.22 17.36 15.08
N GLU A 212 4.54 18.30 14.40
CA GLU A 212 4.69 19.72 14.68
C GLU A 212 3.92 20.02 15.98
N ASP A 213 4.63 20.48 17.02
CA ASP A 213 4.06 20.91 18.29
C ASP A 213 2.84 21.83 18.05
N SER A 214 1.66 21.34 18.42
CA SER A 214 0.40 22.06 18.30
C SER A 214 0.25 23.06 19.45
N GLU A 215 1.03 24.13 19.46
CA GLU A 215 0.67 25.32 20.23
C GLU A 215 -0.15 26.28 19.36
N ASN A 216 -1.47 26.18 19.49
CA ASN A 216 -2.44 27.28 19.67
C ASN A 216 -3.83 26.84 19.19
N GLY A 217 -4.77 26.73 20.13
CA GLY A 217 -6.15 26.31 19.88
C GLY A 217 -7.11 27.42 19.47
N SER A 218 -8.34 27.00 19.15
CA SER A 218 -9.57 27.74 19.44
C SER A 218 -10.75 26.78 19.33
N ASP A 219 -11.51 26.67 20.43
CA ASP A 219 -12.83 26.03 20.51
C ASP A 219 -13.76 26.45 19.36
N GLY A 220 -14.40 25.47 18.72
CA GLY A 220 -15.50 25.70 17.79
C GLY A 220 -16.05 24.41 17.19
N ASN A 221 -17.12 23.87 17.79
CA ASN A 221 -17.92 22.73 17.31
C ASN A 221 -18.05 22.66 15.78
N SER A 222 -17.29 21.77 15.15
CA SER A 222 -17.64 21.13 13.88
C SER A 222 -16.89 19.78 13.80
N ALA A 223 -17.55 18.74 13.28
CA ALA A 223 -17.03 17.37 13.22
C ALA A 223 -15.87 17.18 12.20
N VAL A 224 -15.06 18.22 11.99
CA VAL A 224 -13.95 18.28 11.01
C VAL A 224 -12.60 18.54 11.71
N GLU A 225 -12.56 18.58 13.04
CA GLU A 225 -11.30 18.57 13.78
C GLU A 225 -10.67 17.18 13.72
N HIS A 226 -9.79 17.01 12.74
CA HIS A 226 -8.54 16.23 12.76
C HIS A 226 -8.16 15.86 11.31
N CYS A 227 -8.15 16.78 10.36
CA CYS A 227 -7.35 16.63 9.12
C CYS A 227 -5.85 16.76 9.46
N LEU A 228 -4.93 16.19 8.66
CA LEU A 228 -3.47 16.34 8.73
C LEU A 228 -3.09 17.76 8.29
N GLN A 229 -3.81 18.78 8.76
CA GLN A 229 -3.72 20.19 8.36
C GLN A 229 -2.30 20.78 8.41
N ARG A 230 -1.27 20.04 8.84
CA ARG A 230 0.13 20.50 8.97
C ARG A 230 1.21 19.46 8.63
N ASN A 231 0.88 18.27 8.10
CA ASN A 231 1.96 17.34 7.75
C ASN A 231 2.47 17.56 6.32
N HIS A 232 3.17 18.68 6.15
CA HIS A 232 3.73 19.12 4.86
C HIS A 232 4.62 18.05 4.21
N GLN A 233 5.28 17.25 5.04
CA GLN A 233 6.17 16.18 4.59
C GLN A 233 5.42 15.06 3.86
N ILE A 234 4.36 14.48 4.42
CA ILE A 234 3.60 13.42 3.73
C ILE A 234 2.94 13.94 2.45
N ILE A 235 2.45 15.19 2.44
CA ILE A 235 1.89 15.79 1.22
C ILE A 235 2.96 15.85 0.13
N ALA A 236 4.13 16.41 0.45
CA ALA A 236 5.23 16.51 -0.51
C ALA A 236 5.73 15.13 -0.98
N GLN A 237 5.87 14.17 -0.07
CA GLN A 237 6.26 12.81 -0.39
C GLN A 237 5.23 12.13 -1.29
N THR A 238 3.93 12.27 -1.00
CA THR A 238 2.85 11.66 -1.81
C THR A 238 2.84 12.21 -3.22
N ILE A 239 3.00 13.53 -3.38
CA ILE A 239 3.04 14.17 -4.69
C ILE A 239 4.26 13.71 -5.48
N VAL A 240 5.47 13.80 -4.91
CA VAL A 240 6.70 13.34 -5.57
C VAL A 240 6.62 11.87 -5.93
N PHE A 241 6.07 11.04 -5.02
CA PHE A 241 5.93 9.61 -5.26
C PHE A 241 4.92 9.31 -6.37
N SER A 242 3.79 10.02 -6.44
CA SER A 242 2.81 9.87 -7.52
C SER A 242 3.37 10.22 -8.89
N PHE A 243 4.09 11.34 -9.04
CA PHE A 243 4.78 11.67 -10.29
C PHE A 243 5.81 10.61 -10.68
N PHE A 244 6.61 10.15 -9.73
CA PHE A 244 7.57 9.07 -9.96
C PHE A 244 6.87 7.77 -10.40
N GLN A 245 5.76 7.40 -9.77
CA GLN A 245 4.98 6.21 -10.14
C GLN A 245 4.40 6.33 -11.54
N LYS A 246 3.85 7.50 -11.91
CA LYS A 246 3.36 7.78 -13.26
C LYS A 246 4.47 7.65 -14.31
N LYS A 247 5.63 8.25 -14.06
CA LYS A 247 6.82 8.15 -14.94
C LYS A 247 7.30 6.71 -15.08
N ARG A 248 7.33 5.94 -13.98
CA ARG A 248 7.82 4.55 -13.96
C ARG A 248 6.84 3.57 -14.60
N HIS A 249 5.53 3.86 -14.50
CA HIS A 249 4.45 2.98 -14.92
C HIS A 249 3.41 3.71 -15.77
N PRO A 250 3.79 4.27 -16.93
CA PRO A 250 2.88 5.00 -17.79
C PRO A 250 1.76 4.13 -18.39
N GLU A 251 1.89 2.80 -18.31
CA GLU A 251 0.90 1.83 -18.78
C GLU A 251 -0.33 1.67 -17.89
N ARG A 252 -0.36 2.28 -16.69
CA ARG A 252 -1.49 2.15 -15.76
C ARG A 252 -2.72 2.91 -16.26
N ASN A 253 -3.89 2.38 -15.93
CA ASN A 253 -5.17 2.99 -16.27
C ASN A 253 -5.55 4.17 -15.37
N ASN A 254 -4.91 4.29 -14.20
CA ASN A 254 -5.10 5.39 -13.27
C ASN A 254 -3.79 5.68 -12.52
N PHE A 255 -3.65 6.93 -12.05
CA PHE A 255 -2.44 7.43 -11.38
C PHE A 255 -2.69 7.91 -9.95
N LEU A 256 -3.85 7.57 -9.36
CA LEU A 256 -4.14 7.82 -7.96
C LEU A 256 -3.20 6.97 -7.09
N THR A 257 -2.14 7.60 -6.61
CA THR A 257 -1.05 6.92 -5.92
C THR A 257 -1.13 7.18 -4.42
N PRO A 258 -1.26 6.13 -3.59
CA PRO A 258 -1.33 6.30 -2.15
C PRO A 258 0.03 6.34 -1.47
N CYS A 259 0.06 6.98 -0.31
CA CYS A 259 1.09 6.88 0.73
C CYS A 259 0.39 6.67 2.09
N ILE A 260 1.02 5.93 2.99
CA ILE A 260 0.47 5.66 4.33
C ILE A 260 1.28 6.44 5.38
N SER A 261 0.58 7.20 6.22
CA SER A 261 1.11 7.76 7.46
C SER A 261 0.81 6.84 8.64
N ILE A 262 1.78 6.63 9.52
CA ILE A 262 1.60 5.78 10.72
C ILE A 262 1.94 6.59 11.97
N ARG A 263 1.00 6.62 12.91
CA ARG A 263 1.17 7.15 14.27
C ARG A 263 1.09 6.02 15.28
N SER A 264 1.12 6.35 16.58
CA SER A 264 1.05 5.36 17.65
C SER A 264 -0.24 4.53 17.65
N THR A 265 -1.39 5.14 17.42
CA THR A 265 -2.70 4.48 17.54
C THR A 265 -3.55 4.57 16.28
N GLU A 266 -3.11 5.36 15.30
CA GLU A 266 -3.84 5.60 14.06
C GLU A 266 -2.93 5.51 12.83
N LEU A 267 -3.55 5.25 11.69
CA LEU A 267 -2.96 5.42 10.37
C LEU A 267 -3.82 6.36 9.54
N ARG A 268 -3.21 6.97 8.52
CA ARG A 268 -3.91 7.75 7.49
C ARG A 268 -3.36 7.43 6.12
N VAL A 269 -4.18 7.63 5.10
CA VAL A 269 -3.80 7.43 3.71
C VAL A 269 -3.89 8.77 2.99
N MET A 270 -2.79 9.20 2.38
CA MET A 270 -2.75 10.33 1.46
C MET A 270 -2.72 9.78 0.05
N LEU A 271 -3.57 10.26 -0.85
CA LEU A 271 -3.57 9.86 -2.26
C LEU A 271 -3.38 11.08 -3.14
N TYR A 272 -2.54 10.96 -4.16
CA TYR A 272 -2.40 12.01 -5.16
C TYR A 272 -2.48 11.44 -6.57
N ASP A 273 -3.35 12.03 -7.37
CA ASP A 273 -3.43 11.80 -8.81
C ASP A 273 -2.68 12.91 -9.55
N SER A 274 -1.47 12.58 -10.02
CA SER A 274 -0.60 13.48 -10.78
C SER A 274 -1.03 13.67 -12.24
N GLU A 275 -2.09 13.01 -12.71
CA GLU A 275 -2.71 13.30 -14.00
C GLU A 275 -3.81 14.35 -13.87
N HIS A 276 -4.61 14.22 -12.82
CA HIS A 276 -5.76 15.10 -12.62
C HIS A 276 -5.49 16.24 -11.62
N ASP A 277 -4.31 16.31 -10.99
CA ASP A 277 -3.98 17.29 -9.95
C ASP A 277 -4.99 17.27 -8.79
N VAL A 278 -5.22 16.09 -8.20
CA VAL A 278 -6.17 15.89 -7.08
C VAL A 278 -5.43 15.24 -5.91
N LEU A 279 -5.50 15.89 -4.75
CA LEU A 279 -4.94 15.43 -3.48
C LEU A 279 -6.08 15.05 -2.54
N LEU A 280 -6.07 13.82 -2.03
CA LEU A 280 -7.07 13.30 -1.10
C LEU A 280 -6.39 12.86 0.20
N GLU A 281 -6.98 13.21 1.33
CA GLU A 281 -6.56 12.75 2.65
C GLU A 281 -7.65 11.92 3.30
N SER A 282 -7.30 10.74 3.83
CA SER A 282 -8.24 9.97 4.63
C SER A 282 -8.47 10.58 6.02
N SER A 283 -9.67 10.38 6.55
CA SER A 283 -9.89 10.48 8.01
C SER A 283 -8.95 9.53 8.76
N SER A 284 -8.78 9.78 10.06
CA SER A 284 -8.01 8.90 10.94
C SER A 284 -8.61 7.49 10.98
N VAL A 285 -7.77 6.47 10.81
CA VAL A 285 -8.13 5.06 10.91
C VAL A 285 -7.44 4.45 12.13
N PRO A 286 -8.19 3.98 13.15
CA PRO A 286 -7.61 3.32 14.31
C PRO A 286 -6.78 2.11 13.91
N LEU A 287 -5.50 2.10 14.26
CA LEU A 287 -4.56 1.04 13.93
C LEU A 287 -4.92 -0.25 14.69
N PHE A 288 -5.36 -0.13 15.95
CA PHE A 288 -5.67 -1.25 16.83
C PHE A 288 -7.14 -1.27 17.27
N ASN A 289 -7.69 -2.46 17.56
CA ASN A 289 -9.01 -2.60 18.20
C ASN A 289 -9.00 -2.09 19.65
N ASN A 290 -7.87 -2.26 20.32
CA ASN A 290 -7.60 -1.81 21.67
C ASN A 290 -6.08 -1.68 21.85
N ASP A 291 -5.63 -0.52 22.30
CA ASP A 291 -4.22 -0.16 22.48
C ASP A 291 -3.47 -1.11 23.42
N SER A 292 -4.16 -1.76 24.36
CA SER A 292 -3.54 -2.72 25.27
C SER A 292 -3.25 -4.09 24.64
N SER A 293 -3.97 -4.43 23.56
CA SER A 293 -3.85 -5.74 22.89
C SER A 293 -2.94 -5.70 21.67
N LEU A 294 -2.73 -4.51 21.11
CA LEU A 294 -2.06 -4.28 19.82
C LEU A 294 -2.59 -5.21 18.71
N GLU A 295 -3.85 -5.63 18.82
CA GLU A 295 -4.56 -6.35 17.77
C GLU A 295 -5.00 -5.35 16.71
N PHE A 296 -4.52 -5.51 15.48
CA PHE A 296 -4.91 -4.63 14.37
C PHE A 296 -6.42 -4.58 14.20
N SER A 297 -6.95 -3.37 14.02
CA SER A 297 -8.38 -3.20 13.79
C SER A 297 -8.78 -3.76 12.42
N LEU A 298 -10.00 -4.29 12.30
CA LEU A 298 -10.48 -4.77 11.00
C LEU A 298 -10.56 -3.64 9.98
N GLN A 299 -10.83 -2.41 10.42
CA GLN A 299 -10.86 -1.24 9.55
C GLN A 299 -9.46 -0.94 9.00
N ALA A 300 -8.42 -0.91 9.86
CA ALA A 300 -7.04 -0.75 9.44
C ALA A 300 -6.58 -1.87 8.51
N ILE A 301 -6.94 -3.13 8.78
CA ILE A 301 -6.61 -4.27 7.92
C ILE A 301 -7.19 -4.08 6.52
N LEU A 302 -8.47 -3.70 6.41
CA LEU A 302 -9.13 -3.49 5.13
C LEU A 302 -8.55 -2.29 4.38
N VAL A 303 -8.36 -1.16 5.06
CA VAL A 303 -7.73 0.04 4.47
C VAL A 303 -6.34 -0.31 3.95
N CYS A 304 -5.48 -0.91 4.78
CA CYS A 304 -4.13 -1.31 4.36
C CYS A 304 -4.14 -2.33 3.23
N TRP A 305 -5.07 -3.30 3.22
CA TRP A 305 -5.17 -4.29 2.16
C TRP A 305 -5.54 -3.66 0.82
N LEU A 306 -6.50 -2.74 0.81
CA LEU A 306 -6.88 -1.99 -0.39
C LEU A 306 -5.70 -1.11 -0.85
N THR A 307 -5.10 -0.35 0.07
CA THR A 307 -4.01 0.59 -0.23
C THR A 307 -2.74 -0.08 -0.73
N VAL A 308 -2.26 -1.16 -0.09
CA VAL A 308 -1.03 -1.85 -0.50
C VAL A 308 -1.19 -2.57 -1.85
N ASN A 309 -2.44 -2.85 -2.24
CA ASN A 309 -2.78 -3.49 -3.49
C ASN A 309 -3.51 -2.53 -4.46
N TYR A 310 -3.31 -1.21 -4.31
CA TYR A 310 -4.01 -0.19 -5.10
C TYR A 310 -3.92 -0.40 -6.61
N LYS A 311 -2.81 -0.97 -7.12
CA LYS A 311 -2.66 -1.28 -8.55
C LYS A 311 -3.71 -2.26 -9.10
N TYR A 312 -4.28 -3.08 -8.23
CA TYR A 312 -5.29 -4.07 -8.59
C TYR A 312 -6.70 -3.60 -8.25
N PHE A 313 -6.83 -2.78 -7.21
CA PHE A 313 -8.14 -2.44 -6.65
C PHE A 313 -8.56 -1.00 -6.84
N CYS A 314 -7.64 -0.10 -7.15
CA CYS A 314 -7.97 1.31 -7.36
C CYS A 314 -8.61 1.49 -8.73
N SER A 315 -9.84 2.02 -8.71
CA SER A 315 -10.62 2.33 -9.92
C SER A 315 -10.29 3.70 -10.52
N GLY A 316 -9.44 4.50 -9.84
CA GLY A 316 -9.13 5.88 -10.23
C GLY A 316 -10.23 6.87 -9.83
N LEU A 317 -10.11 8.11 -10.33
CA LEU A 317 -11.05 9.19 -10.05
C LEU A 317 -12.18 9.23 -11.07
N CYS A 318 -13.43 9.29 -10.60
CA CYS A 318 -14.57 9.64 -11.47
C CYS A 318 -14.55 11.14 -11.82
N GLU A 319 -15.30 11.55 -12.83
CA GLU A 319 -15.35 12.94 -13.31
C GLU A 319 -15.72 13.94 -12.21
N GLU A 320 -16.60 13.56 -11.29
CA GLU A 320 -17.02 14.40 -10.15
C GLU A 320 -15.87 14.69 -9.17
N TYR A 321 -14.89 13.80 -9.06
CA TYR A 321 -13.75 13.99 -8.15
C TYR A 321 -12.67 14.86 -8.79
N GLN A 322 -12.57 14.81 -10.13
CA GLN A 322 -11.56 15.56 -10.88
C GLN A 322 -11.74 17.08 -10.82
N GLN A 323 -12.91 17.56 -10.38
CA GLN A 323 -13.15 19.00 -10.19
C GLN A 323 -12.42 19.58 -8.97
N HIS A 324 -12.09 18.77 -7.97
CA HIS A 324 -11.42 19.19 -6.73
C HIS A 324 -9.91 19.27 -6.91
N LYS A 325 -9.47 20.29 -7.65
CA LYS A 325 -8.04 20.49 -7.92
C LYS A 325 -7.25 20.81 -6.66
N SER A 326 -6.08 20.20 -6.54
CA SER A 326 -5.13 20.48 -5.48
C SER A 326 -4.39 21.81 -5.70
N ASN A 327 -4.39 22.34 -6.93
CA ASN A 327 -3.63 23.52 -7.35
C ASN A 327 -2.10 23.34 -7.29
N PHE A 328 -1.58 22.12 -7.14
CA PHE A 328 -0.15 21.89 -7.16
C PHE A 328 0.48 22.40 -8.46
N PHE A 329 -0.17 22.15 -9.61
CA PHE A 329 0.34 22.58 -10.92
C PHE A 329 0.43 24.10 -11.06
N VAL A 330 -0.45 24.83 -10.38
CA VAL A 330 -0.41 26.30 -10.33
C VAL A 330 0.87 26.76 -9.64
N HIS A 331 1.22 26.12 -8.51
CA HIS A 331 2.39 26.48 -7.71
C HIS A 331 3.71 26.04 -8.34
N VAL A 332 3.72 24.96 -9.13
CA VAL A 332 4.96 24.42 -9.72
C VAL A 332 5.14 24.65 -11.21
N LYS A 333 4.35 25.54 -11.82
CA LYS A 333 4.35 25.77 -13.28
C LYS A 333 5.75 25.92 -13.90
N GLU A 334 6.67 26.58 -13.21
CA GLU A 334 8.05 26.81 -13.71
C GLU A 334 8.97 25.58 -13.61
N LYS A 335 8.61 24.60 -12.77
CA LYS A 335 9.42 23.39 -12.49
C LYS A 335 8.66 22.09 -12.75
N ILE A 336 7.47 22.14 -13.35
CA ILE A 336 6.63 20.96 -13.57
C ILE A 336 7.34 19.86 -14.38
N GLN A 337 8.16 20.25 -15.36
CA GLN A 337 8.95 19.30 -16.16
C GLN A 337 9.90 18.45 -15.29
N ILE A 338 10.46 19.02 -14.23
CA ILE A 338 11.33 18.29 -13.30
C ILE A 338 10.52 17.20 -12.58
N TYR A 339 9.30 17.51 -12.16
CA TYR A 339 8.39 16.54 -11.55
C TYR A 339 7.96 15.45 -12.53
N GLU A 340 7.67 15.80 -13.79
CA GLU A 340 7.21 14.84 -14.79
C GLU A 340 8.33 13.93 -15.31
N GLU A 341 9.54 14.46 -15.49
CA GLU A 341 10.58 13.82 -16.30
C GLU A 341 11.87 13.51 -15.54
N GLU A 342 12.19 14.24 -14.47
CA GLU A 342 13.53 14.22 -13.87
C GLU A 342 13.60 13.62 -12.45
N LEU A 343 12.47 13.13 -11.93
CA LEU A 343 12.47 12.45 -10.64
C LEU A 343 13.20 11.10 -10.72
N SER A 344 13.92 10.78 -9.65
CA SER A 344 14.66 9.53 -9.50
C SER A 344 14.41 8.90 -8.13
N LEU A 345 14.63 7.59 -8.03
CA LEU A 345 14.61 6.81 -6.78
C LEU A 345 15.98 6.17 -6.58
N GLY A 346 16.58 6.42 -5.43
CA GLY A 346 17.95 6.08 -5.07
C GLY A 346 18.97 7.08 -5.62
N ASN A 347 20.04 7.36 -4.84
CA ASN A 347 21.13 8.26 -5.20
C ASN A 347 20.76 9.73 -5.46
N VAL A 348 19.62 10.21 -4.94
CA VAL A 348 19.26 11.64 -5.07
C VAL A 348 20.21 12.49 -4.23
N GLY A 349 20.82 13.51 -4.84
CA GLY A 349 21.79 14.40 -4.15
C GLY A 349 23.26 14.02 -4.30
N ASN A 350 23.58 12.86 -4.89
CA ASN A 350 24.96 12.53 -5.27
C ASN A 350 25.29 13.14 -6.63
N SER A 351 25.64 14.42 -6.66
CA SER A 351 26.19 15.09 -7.84
C SER A 351 27.64 14.66 -8.10
N GLN A 352 27.85 13.38 -8.39
CA GLN A 352 29.04 12.82 -9.05
C GLN A 352 28.82 11.31 -9.21
N LEU A 353 28.26 10.88 -10.34
CA LEU A 353 28.70 9.71 -11.11
C LEU A 353 27.81 9.51 -12.34
N ASN A 354 28.43 9.73 -13.50
CA ASN A 354 28.19 9.15 -14.82
C ASN A 354 27.00 8.19 -14.96
N GLU A 355 26.16 8.47 -15.96
CA GLU A 355 25.20 7.56 -16.62
C GLU A 355 25.83 6.26 -17.21
N GLN A 356 26.92 5.72 -16.67
CA GLN A 356 27.60 4.55 -17.25
C GLN A 356 27.83 3.36 -16.30
N LYS A 357 27.12 3.25 -15.18
CA LYS A 357 27.09 1.99 -14.41
C LYS A 357 25.70 1.61 -13.88
N LEU A 358 24.74 1.46 -14.78
CA LEU A 358 23.54 0.63 -14.54
C LEU A 358 23.45 -0.59 -15.48
N LEU A 359 24.54 -0.94 -16.15
CA LEU A 359 24.72 -2.19 -16.88
C LEU A 359 25.99 -2.91 -16.42
N GLN A 360 26.00 -3.41 -15.18
CA GLN A 360 26.86 -4.54 -14.85
C GLN A 360 26.08 -5.56 -14.01
N ARG A 361 25.71 -6.66 -14.67
CA ARG A 361 25.35 -7.92 -14.00
C ARG A 361 26.43 -8.25 -12.98
N PRO A 362 26.09 -8.70 -11.76
CA PRO A 362 27.06 -9.35 -10.91
C PRO A 362 27.50 -10.65 -11.60
N SER A 363 28.74 -10.66 -12.08
CA SER A 363 29.48 -11.88 -12.37
C SER A 363 29.78 -12.58 -11.05
N ASN A 364 29.41 -13.87 -11.00
CA ASN A 364 29.64 -14.84 -9.93
C ASN A 364 28.65 -14.81 -8.74
N VAL A 365 27.42 -15.29 -9.01
CA VAL A 365 26.59 -15.93 -7.99
C VAL A 365 26.86 -17.44 -8.04
N VAL A 366 27.52 -17.97 -7.02
CA VAL A 366 27.64 -19.40 -6.77
C VAL A 366 26.27 -19.89 -6.28
N ARG A 367 25.61 -20.72 -7.09
CA ARG A 367 24.32 -21.34 -6.77
C ARG A 367 24.54 -22.56 -5.87
N SER A 368 23.82 -22.61 -4.75
CA SER A 368 23.60 -23.86 -4.01
C SER A 368 22.93 -24.89 -4.92
N LYS A 369 23.51 -26.09 -4.99
CA LYS A 369 22.90 -27.27 -5.61
C LYS A 369 21.83 -27.78 -4.66
N ASP A 370 20.58 -27.41 -4.90
CA ASP A 370 19.39 -28.24 -4.70
C ASP A 370 18.12 -27.45 -5.07
N LEU A 371 17.82 -27.43 -6.38
CA LEU A 371 16.45 -27.42 -6.96
C LEU A 371 16.57 -27.38 -8.50
N ARG A 372 17.25 -28.36 -9.09
CA ARG A 372 17.19 -28.62 -10.53
C ARG A 372 16.64 -30.03 -10.72
N ASP A 373 15.33 -30.15 -10.55
CA ASP A 373 14.52 -31.26 -11.09
C ASP A 373 13.01 -30.94 -11.14
N ALA A 374 12.56 -29.77 -10.66
CA ALA A 374 11.12 -29.47 -10.59
C ALA A 374 10.52 -28.76 -11.82
N THR A 375 11.32 -28.30 -12.80
CA THR A 375 10.81 -27.36 -13.82
C THR A 375 11.37 -27.58 -15.22
N SER A 376 11.27 -28.81 -15.74
CA SER A 376 11.39 -29.10 -17.19
C SER A 376 10.20 -29.87 -17.76
N GLY A 377 9.11 -30.07 -16.99
CA GLY A 377 7.95 -30.86 -17.41
C GLY A 377 6.74 -30.06 -17.92
N LEU A 378 6.72 -28.73 -17.77
CA LEU A 378 5.48 -27.95 -17.93
C LEU A 378 5.33 -27.21 -19.27
N TYR A 379 6.22 -27.45 -20.24
CA TYR A 379 6.06 -26.94 -21.61
C TYR A 379 5.46 -27.97 -22.59
N LEU A 380 5.24 -29.23 -22.16
CA LEU A 380 4.69 -30.30 -22.99
C LEU A 380 3.20 -30.61 -22.74
N CYS A 381 2.54 -29.95 -21.78
CA CYS A 381 1.10 -30.13 -21.52
C CYS A 381 0.18 -29.19 -22.31
N LEU A 382 0.71 -28.20 -23.06
CA LEU A 382 -0.09 -27.32 -23.92
C LEU A 382 -0.22 -27.83 -25.37
N ALA A 383 0.25 -29.03 -25.67
CA ALA A 383 0.11 -29.66 -26.99
C ALA A 383 -0.86 -30.86 -27.02
N ARG A 384 -1.65 -31.10 -25.95
CA ARG A 384 -2.55 -32.29 -25.87
C ARG A 384 -4.02 -32.03 -25.55
N VAL A 385 -4.48 -30.77 -25.50
CA VAL A 385 -5.91 -30.48 -25.35
C VAL A 385 -6.36 -29.50 -26.44
N SER A 386 -6.31 -29.97 -27.69
CA SER A 386 -7.09 -29.49 -28.83
C SER A 386 -6.87 -30.46 -30.01
N GLN A 387 -7.34 -31.71 -29.86
CA GLN A 387 -7.73 -32.67 -30.93
C GLN A 387 -8.01 -34.10 -30.37
N SER A 388 -8.61 -34.21 -29.19
CA SER A 388 -9.31 -35.44 -28.75
C SER A 388 -10.81 -35.22 -28.55
N ASP A 389 -11.38 -34.33 -29.36
CA ASP A 389 -12.82 -34.25 -29.64
C ASP A 389 -12.99 -34.16 -31.16
N CYS A 390 -12.57 -35.22 -31.86
CA CYS A 390 -13.11 -35.55 -33.18
C CYS A 390 -13.03 -37.06 -33.40
N SER A 391 -13.63 -37.83 -32.49
CA SER A 391 -13.96 -39.24 -32.77
C SER A 391 -14.99 -39.74 -31.77
N ASP A 392 -16.21 -39.21 -31.86
CA ASP A 392 -17.38 -39.95 -31.41
C ASP A 392 -18.58 -39.68 -32.32
N LYS A 393 -18.53 -40.22 -33.56
CA LYS A 393 -19.72 -40.56 -34.34
C LYS A 393 -19.46 -41.80 -35.22
N ARG A 394 -20.02 -42.91 -34.75
CA ARG A 394 -20.83 -43.90 -35.50
C ARG A 394 -20.13 -44.90 -36.46
N TYR A 395 -20.29 -46.16 -36.06
CA TYR A 395 -20.84 -47.32 -36.82
C TYR A 395 -20.11 -47.92 -38.05
N CYS A 396 -20.17 -49.25 -38.06
CA CYS A 396 -20.01 -50.20 -39.18
C CYS A 396 -18.59 -50.30 -39.76
N GLY A 397 -17.96 -51.46 -39.95
CA GLY A 397 -18.38 -52.85 -39.99
C GLY A 397 -17.40 -53.60 -40.92
N LEU A 398 -17.42 -54.94 -40.87
CA LEU A 398 -16.89 -55.87 -41.88
C LEU A 398 -15.35 -56.00 -41.95
N ALA A 399 -14.79 -57.11 -41.49
CA ALA A 399 -14.61 -58.38 -42.23
C ALA A 399 -13.36 -58.40 -43.11
N ASN A 400 -12.29 -59.03 -42.62
CA ASN A 400 -11.82 -60.35 -43.06
C ASN A 400 -10.57 -60.75 -42.28
#